data_AF-A0A847Q0D1-F1
#
_entry.id   AF-A0A847Q0D1-F1
#
_cell.length_a   1.000
_cell.length_b   1.000
_cell.length_c   1.000
_cell.angle_alpha   90.00
_cell.angle_beta   90.00
_cell.angle_gamma   90.00
#
_symmetry.space_group_name_H-M   'P 1'
#
loop_
_entity.id
_entity.type
_entity.pdbx_description
1 polymer ?
#
loop_
_entity_poly.entity_id
_entity_poly.type
_entity_poly.pdbx_seq_one_letter_code
_entity_poly.pdbx_strand_id
1 'polypeptide(L)'
;MMRSGSAGGVPAVAGAVVLQFMLEVTLGRVFAAPDVLLLVLVYLSINHGDRWSIEGAFWAGLALDMLLHQPPGASSLGLLAGMVVATLVLEAMPRESRGAYLLAGGAGSVACDAVFFAAASRPFILSLDSDMLIILPRAVLTLAAGSAAAAAGILAGMVRREAAE
;
A
#
# COMPACT_ATOMS: atom_id res chain seq x y z
N MET A 1 -0.77 -7.20 -26.59
CA MET A 1 -1.79 -6.20 -26.99
C MET A 1 -1.97 -5.24 -25.82
N MET A 2 -1.21 -4.14 -25.80
CA MET A 2 -1.22 -3.15 -24.71
C MET A 2 -2.54 -2.37 -24.75
N ARG A 3 -3.48 -2.68 -23.85
CA ARG A 3 -4.60 -1.78 -23.58
C ARG A 3 -4.05 -0.61 -22.77
N SER A 4 -3.99 0.55 -23.43
CA SER A 4 -3.99 1.87 -22.82
C SER A 4 -5.15 1.95 -21.81
N GLY A 5 -4.85 1.67 -20.55
CA GLY A 5 -5.76 1.83 -19.41
C GLY A 5 -5.12 2.75 -18.36
N SER A 6 -4.45 3.83 -18.80
CA SER A 6 -3.67 4.70 -17.91
C SER A 6 -4.48 5.81 -17.24
N ALA A 7 -5.68 6.14 -17.74
CA ALA A 7 -6.41 7.33 -17.32
C ALA A 7 -6.90 7.26 -15.86
N GLY A 8 -7.20 6.06 -15.34
CA GLY A 8 -7.68 5.87 -13.96
C GLY A 8 -6.58 5.60 -12.94
N GLY A 9 -5.44 5.03 -13.35
CA GLY A 9 -4.39 4.61 -12.42
C GLY A 9 -3.59 5.78 -11.84
N VAL A 10 -3.23 6.77 -12.66
CA VAL A 10 -2.49 7.96 -12.20
C VAL A 10 -3.25 8.74 -11.12
N PRO A 11 -4.53 9.14 -11.31
CA PRO A 11 -5.27 9.86 -10.27
C PRO A 11 -5.49 9.01 -9.01
N ALA A 12 -5.63 7.68 -9.15
CA ALA A 12 -5.74 6.78 -7.99
C ALA A 12 -4.44 6.76 -7.17
N VAL A 13 -3.27 6.65 -7.81
CA VAL A 13 -1.97 6.71 -7.12
C VAL A 13 -1.74 8.07 -6.50
N ALA A 14 -2.01 9.17 -7.23
CA ALA A 14 -1.86 10.52 -6.69
C ALA A 14 -2.75 10.75 -5.46
N GLY A 15 -4.02 10.33 -5.53
CA GLY A 15 -4.93 10.36 -4.39
C GLY A 15 -4.46 9.51 -3.22
N ALA A 16 -3.92 8.32 -3.51
CA ALA A 16 -3.36 7.44 -2.49
C ALA A 16 -2.12 8.02 -1.82
N VAL A 17 -1.22 8.68 -2.56
CA VAL A 17 -0.06 9.40 -2.00
C VAL A 17 -0.50 10.53 -1.07
N VAL A 18 -1.49 11.34 -1.49
CA VAL A 18 -2.03 12.42 -0.66
C VAL A 18 -2.68 11.86 0.61
N LEU A 19 -3.49 10.81 0.48
CA LEU A 19 -4.14 10.17 1.60
C LEU A 19 -3.12 9.54 2.55
N GLN A 20 -2.13 8.83 2.03
CA GLN A 20 -1.05 8.25 2.83
C GLN A 20 -0.32 9.36 3.58
N PHE A 21 0.09 10.43 2.91
CA PHE A 21 0.72 11.58 3.55
C PHE A 21 -0.13 12.17 4.69
N MET A 22 -1.43 12.38 4.46
CA MET A 22 -2.35 12.87 5.50
C MET A 22 -2.42 11.90 6.69
N LEU A 23 -2.48 10.59 6.45
CA LEU A 23 -2.53 9.57 7.50
C LEU A 23 -1.23 9.53 8.30
N GLU A 24 -0.07 9.63 7.65
CA GLU A 24 1.24 9.66 8.31
C GLU A 24 1.39 10.91 9.20
N VAL A 25 0.95 12.08 8.72
CA VAL A 25 1.03 13.33 9.48
C VAL A 25 -0.01 13.41 10.61
N THR A 26 -1.11 12.66 10.53
CA THR A 26 -2.18 12.65 11.56
C THR A 26 -2.05 11.45 12.48
N LEU A 27 -2.38 10.25 11.98
CA LEU A 27 -2.40 9.00 12.72
C LEU A 27 -0.99 8.48 13.02
N GLY A 28 -0.06 8.65 12.08
CA GLY A 28 1.35 8.25 12.24
C GLY A 28 2.06 8.99 13.37
N ARG A 29 1.63 10.22 13.71
CA ARG A 29 2.17 10.97 14.87
C ARG A 29 1.67 10.45 16.22
N VAL A 30 0.50 9.81 16.26
CA VAL A 30 -0.14 9.38 17.50
C VAL A 30 0.05 7.88 17.75
N PHE A 31 0.08 7.08 16.69
CA PHE A 31 0.15 5.63 16.77
C PHE A 31 0.89 5.00 15.59
N ALA A 32 0.17 4.74 14.49
CA ALA A 32 0.69 4.12 13.28
C ALA A 32 -0.28 4.43 12.13
N ALA A 33 0.23 4.84 10.97
CA ALA A 33 -0.60 5.04 9.77
C ALA A 33 -0.68 3.73 8.96
N PRO A 34 -1.86 3.30 8.48
CA PRO A 34 -1.96 2.15 7.59
C PRO A 34 -1.27 2.43 6.25
N ASP A 35 -0.80 1.37 5.58
CA ASP A 35 -0.20 1.45 4.24
C ASP A 35 -1.28 1.36 3.15
N VAL A 36 -2.03 2.45 2.99
CA VAL A 36 -3.11 2.55 2.00
C VAL A 36 -2.54 2.68 0.59
N LEU A 37 -1.37 3.29 0.44
CA LEU A 37 -0.71 3.39 -0.85
C LEU A 37 -0.38 2.00 -1.42
N LEU A 38 0.21 1.12 -0.61
CA LEU A 38 0.51 -0.25 -1.06
C LEU A 38 -0.75 -1.00 -1.46
N LEU A 39 -1.84 -0.88 -0.69
CA LEU A 39 -3.13 -1.47 -1.05
C LEU A 39 -3.62 -1.02 -2.44
N VAL A 40 -3.50 0.28 -2.74
CA VAL A 40 -3.88 0.82 -4.05
C VAL A 40 -2.96 0.29 -5.15
N LEU A 41 -1.65 0.20 -4.90
CA LEU A 41 -0.69 -0.34 -5.87
C LEU A 41 -0.92 -1.83 -6.15
N VAL A 42 -1.21 -2.63 -5.12
CA VAL A 42 -1.59 -4.05 -5.29
C VAL A 42 -2.88 -4.15 -6.10
N TYR A 43 -3.88 -3.31 -5.83
CA TYR A 43 -5.13 -3.29 -6.58
C TYR A 43 -4.89 -2.95 -8.06
N LEU A 44 -4.09 -1.93 -8.33
CA LEU A 44 -3.76 -1.52 -9.70
C LEU A 44 -2.90 -2.57 -10.41
N SER A 45 -1.99 -3.24 -9.73
CA SER A 45 -1.20 -4.35 -10.28
C SER A 45 -2.10 -5.47 -10.78
N ILE A 46 -3.11 -5.86 -9.99
CA ILE A 46 -4.07 -6.91 -10.35
C ILE A 46 -4.95 -6.49 -11.53
N ASN A 47 -5.44 -5.25 -11.54
CA ASN A 47 -6.51 -4.83 -12.47
C ASN A 47 -5.99 -4.09 -13.73
N HIS A 48 -4.81 -3.49 -13.67
CA HIS A 48 -4.27 -2.60 -14.70
C HIS A 48 -2.83 -2.96 -15.12
N GLY A 49 -2.27 -4.06 -14.59
CA GLY A 49 -1.00 -4.65 -15.00
C GLY A 49 0.23 -4.19 -14.20
N ASP A 50 1.34 -4.88 -14.46
CA ASP A 50 2.58 -4.82 -13.64
C ASP A 50 3.32 -3.49 -13.68
N ARG A 51 2.95 -2.56 -14.57
CA ARG A 51 3.54 -1.21 -14.57
C ARG A 51 3.41 -0.54 -13.20
N TRP A 52 2.28 -0.76 -12.52
CA TRP A 52 1.99 -0.13 -11.23
C TRP A 52 2.76 -0.76 -10.07
N SER A 53 3.23 -2.01 -10.19
CA SER A 53 4.01 -2.65 -9.12
C SER A 53 5.42 -2.10 -9.03
N ILE A 54 6.04 -1.74 -10.16
CA ILE A 54 7.42 -1.22 -10.19
C ILE A 54 7.43 0.30 -10.32
N GLU A 55 6.94 0.85 -11.43
CA GLU A 55 6.99 2.31 -11.65
C GLU A 55 6.13 3.06 -10.64
N GLY A 56 4.94 2.52 -10.34
CA GLY A 56 4.02 3.10 -9.36
C GLY A 56 4.64 3.14 -7.96
N ALA A 57 5.16 2.01 -7.49
CA ALA A 57 5.84 1.92 -6.18
C ALA A 57 7.06 2.84 -6.08
N PHE A 58 7.91 2.86 -7.12
CA PHE A 58 9.11 3.70 -7.13
C PHE A 58 8.77 5.19 -7.04
N TRP A 59 7.94 5.70 -7.95
CA TRP A 59 7.62 7.13 -8.01
C TRP A 59 6.74 7.59 -6.85
N ALA A 60 5.78 6.78 -6.42
CA ALA A 60 4.94 7.12 -5.28
C ALA A 60 5.73 7.13 -3.97
N GLY A 61 6.67 6.19 -3.79
CA GLY A 61 7.59 6.17 -2.66
C GLY A 61 8.49 7.40 -2.63
N LEU A 62 9.06 7.79 -3.78
CA LEU A 62 9.92 8.96 -3.86
C LEU A 62 9.15 10.24 -3.54
N ALA A 63 7.91 10.36 -4.03
CA ALA A 63 7.03 11.47 -3.70
C ALA A 63 6.71 11.52 -2.20
N LEU A 64 6.42 10.37 -1.58
CA LEU A 64 6.20 10.28 -0.13
C LEU A 64 7.43 10.69 0.67
N ASP A 65 8.62 10.24 0.29
CA ASP A 65 9.86 10.63 0.97
C ASP A 65 10.04 12.15 0.95
N MET A 66 9.78 12.79 -0.19
CA MET A 66 9.84 14.26 -0.32
C MET A 66 8.81 14.96 0.55
N LEU A 67 7.57 14.46 0.61
CA LEU A 67 6.50 15.07 1.41
C LEU A 67 6.74 14.90 2.92
N LEU A 68 7.22 13.72 3.32
CA LEU A 68 7.46 13.36 4.72
C LEU A 68 8.86 13.76 5.22
N HIS A 69 9.69 14.36 4.35
CA HIS A 69 11.08 14.72 4.66
C HIS A 69 11.92 13.53 5.15
N GLN A 70 11.66 12.35 4.57
CA GLN A 70 12.40 11.12 4.85
C GLN A 70 13.63 11.01 3.94
N PRO A 71 14.60 10.13 4.26
CA PRO A 71 15.71 9.84 3.37
C PRO A 71 15.19 9.45 1.97
N PRO A 72 15.68 10.08 0.89
CA PRO A 72 15.14 9.85 -0.44
C PRO A 72 15.38 8.40 -0.88
N GLY A 73 14.30 7.73 -1.29
CA GLY A 73 14.31 6.34 -1.75
C GLY A 73 14.00 5.32 -0.66
N ALA A 74 13.88 5.70 0.61
CA ALA A 74 13.51 4.77 1.68
C ALA A 74 12.10 4.21 1.47
N SER A 75 11.11 5.08 1.21
CA SER A 75 9.74 4.63 0.93
C SER A 75 9.64 3.91 -0.42
N SER A 76 10.43 4.30 -1.42
CA SER A 76 10.49 3.57 -2.70
C SER A 76 10.98 2.13 -2.51
N LEU A 77 12.05 1.92 -1.74
CA LEU A 77 12.58 0.59 -1.44
C LEU A 77 11.59 -0.24 -0.63
N GLY A 78 10.95 0.37 0.38
CA GLY A 78 9.86 -0.25 1.13
C GLY A 78 8.73 -0.72 0.22
N LEU A 79 8.14 0.19 -0.56
CA LEU A 79 7.01 -0.15 -1.44
C LEU A 79 7.38 -1.20 -2.50
N LEU A 80 8.59 -1.13 -3.07
CA LEU A 80 9.05 -2.16 -4.01
C LEU A 80 9.16 -3.53 -3.35
N ALA A 81 9.77 -3.61 -2.15
CA ALA A 81 9.85 -4.86 -1.40
C ALA A 81 8.45 -5.39 -1.02
N GLY A 82 7.57 -4.50 -0.57
CA GLY A 82 6.17 -4.80 -0.28
C GLY A 82 5.43 -5.35 -1.49
N MET A 83 5.61 -4.75 -2.67
CA MET A 83 5.02 -5.21 -3.92
C MET A 83 5.56 -6.57 -4.37
N VAL A 84 6.86 -6.84 -4.17
CA VAL A 84 7.44 -8.16 -4.45
C VAL A 84 6.77 -9.22 -3.57
N VAL A 85 6.68 -9.00 -2.27
CA VAL A 85 6.04 -9.94 -1.34
C VAL A 85 4.54 -10.10 -1.64
N ALA A 86 3.84 -9.00 -1.92
CA ALA A 86 2.43 -9.04 -2.30
C ALA A 86 2.22 -9.87 -3.57
N THR A 87 3.08 -9.72 -4.58
CA THR A 87 3.01 -10.50 -5.82
C THR A 87 3.21 -11.99 -5.56
N LEU A 88 4.21 -12.35 -4.74
CA LEU A 88 4.44 -13.75 -4.34
C LEU A 88 3.23 -14.35 -3.63
N VAL A 89 2.57 -13.59 -2.75
CA VAL A 89 1.34 -14.04 -2.06
C VAL A 89 0.19 -14.23 -3.06
N LEU A 90 0.03 -13.32 -4.03
CA LEU A 90 -0.98 -13.45 -5.07
C LEU A 90 -0.73 -14.66 -5.97
N GLU A 91 0.52 -14.96 -6.30
CA GLU A 91 0.90 -16.14 -7.10
C GLU A 91 0.68 -17.45 -6.34
N ALA A 92 0.90 -17.45 -5.02
CA ALA A 92 0.69 -18.62 -4.17
C ALA A 92 -0.79 -18.91 -3.86
N MET A 93 -1.69 -17.95 -4.09
CA MET A 93 -3.11 -18.06 -3.75
C MET A 93 -3.95 -18.53 -4.95
N PRO A 94 -5.02 -19.32 -4.71
CA PRO A 94 -5.98 -19.66 -5.75
C PRO A 94 -6.61 -18.40 -6.35
N ARG A 95 -6.74 -18.33 -7.68
CA ARG A 95 -7.28 -17.15 -8.41
C ARG A 95 -8.70 -16.74 -8.01
N GLU A 96 -9.47 -17.64 -7.38
CA GLU A 96 -10.84 -17.39 -6.91
C GLU A 96 -10.91 -16.90 -5.45
N SER A 97 -9.77 -16.80 -4.78
CA SER A 97 -9.66 -16.35 -3.39
C SER A 97 -10.01 -14.86 -3.26
N ARG A 98 -11.22 -14.56 -2.76
CA ARG A 98 -11.64 -13.19 -2.43
C ARG A 98 -10.76 -12.51 -1.38
N GLY A 99 -10.03 -13.28 -0.57
CA GLY A 99 -9.12 -12.78 0.46
C GLY A 99 -7.68 -12.57 0.00
N ALA A 100 -7.30 -13.03 -1.21
CA ALA A 100 -5.92 -12.98 -1.70
C ALA A 100 -5.36 -11.55 -1.74
N TYR A 101 -6.19 -10.58 -2.14
CA TYR A 101 -5.83 -9.16 -2.14
C TYR A 101 -5.47 -8.64 -0.73
N LEU A 102 -6.30 -8.95 0.27
CA LEU A 102 -6.09 -8.47 1.64
C LEU A 102 -4.84 -9.11 2.25
N LEU A 103 -4.64 -10.41 2.04
CA LEU A 103 -3.44 -11.12 2.50
C LEU A 103 -2.19 -10.59 1.82
N ALA A 104 -2.23 -10.34 0.51
CA ALA A 104 -1.12 -9.74 -0.23
C ALA A 104 -0.80 -8.33 0.27
N GLY A 105 -1.82 -7.50 0.51
CA GLY A 105 -1.66 -6.17 1.09
C GLY A 105 -1.07 -6.19 2.49
N GLY A 106 -1.54 -7.08 3.37
CA GLY A 106 -1.03 -7.22 4.73
C GLY A 106 0.42 -7.73 4.76
N ALA A 107 0.72 -8.81 4.04
CA ALA A 107 2.07 -9.35 3.96
C ALA A 107 3.04 -8.37 3.29
N GLY A 108 2.60 -7.70 2.23
CA GLY A 108 3.34 -6.63 1.58
C GLY A 108 3.61 -5.46 2.52
N SER A 109 2.64 -5.06 3.35
CA SER A 109 2.80 -3.95 4.31
C SER A 109 3.89 -4.26 5.34
N VAL A 110 3.94 -5.50 5.85
CA VAL A 110 5.01 -5.93 6.77
C VAL A 110 6.39 -5.83 6.10
N ALA A 111 6.51 -6.31 4.87
CA ALA A 111 7.77 -6.26 4.13
C ALA A 111 8.17 -4.81 3.77
N CYS A 112 7.18 -3.99 3.42
CA CYS A 112 7.34 -2.57 3.14
C CYS A 112 7.93 -1.84 4.34
N ASP A 113 7.31 -2.00 5.50
CA ASP A 113 7.76 -1.35 6.73
C ASP A 113 9.14 -1.86 7.18
N ALA A 114 9.38 -3.17 7.11
CA ALA A 114 10.67 -3.75 7.49
C ALA A 114 11.83 -3.17 6.66
N VAL A 115 11.65 -3.05 5.34
CA VAL A 115 12.66 -2.47 4.44
C VAL A 115 12.73 -0.95 4.59
N PHE A 116 11.59 -0.27 4.75
CA PHE A 116 11.55 1.17 5.01
C PHE A 116 12.33 1.53 6.27
N PHE A 117 12.04 0.88 7.40
CA PHE A 117 12.76 1.13 8.65
C PHE A 117 14.24 0.79 8.49
N ALA A 118 14.59 -0.34 7.85
CA ALA A 118 15.99 -0.65 7.59
C ALA A 118 16.72 0.44 6.77
N ALA A 119 16.04 1.06 5.80
CA ALA A 119 16.59 2.11 4.96
C ALA A 119 16.59 3.51 5.64
N ALA A 120 15.59 3.79 6.47
CA ALA A 120 15.40 5.08 7.12
C ALA A 120 16.13 5.20 8.47
N SER A 121 16.37 4.10 9.18
CA SER A 121 17.00 4.08 10.51
C SER A 121 18.46 4.56 10.46
N ARG A 122 18.76 5.66 11.15
CA ARG A 122 20.14 6.08 11.43
C ARG A 122 20.30 6.50 12.89
N PRO A 123 21.24 5.93 13.66
CA PRO A 123 22.07 4.76 13.36
C PRO A 123 21.28 3.45 13.46
N PHE A 124 21.38 2.63 12.41
CA PHE A 124 20.65 1.37 12.16
C PHE A 124 20.54 0.44 13.39
N ILE A 125 21.62 0.27 14.16
CA ILE A 125 21.70 -0.74 15.22
C ILE A 125 20.97 -0.33 16.52
N LEU A 126 20.73 0.96 16.74
CA LEU A 126 20.23 1.46 18.04
C LEU A 126 18.73 1.80 18.04
N SER A 127 18.11 1.94 16.87
CA SER A 127 16.69 2.39 16.70
C SER A 127 15.74 1.25 16.29
N LEU A 128 16.29 0.15 15.78
CA LEU A 128 15.55 -0.98 15.22
C LEU A 128 14.52 -1.59 16.19
N ASP A 129 14.83 -1.65 17.49
CA ASP A 129 13.98 -2.34 18.47
C ASP A 129 12.66 -1.61 18.76
N SER A 130 12.67 -0.27 18.84
CA SER A 130 11.47 0.52 19.08
C SER A 130 10.63 0.72 17.81
N ASP A 131 11.29 0.90 16.66
CA ASP A 131 10.60 1.17 15.40
C ASP A 131 9.94 -0.10 14.83
N MET A 132 10.49 -1.28 15.11
CA MET A 132 9.87 -2.55 14.72
C MET A 132 8.56 -2.86 15.45
N LEU A 133 8.34 -2.30 16.64
CA LEU A 133 7.08 -2.48 17.38
C LEU A 133 5.88 -1.86 16.63
N ILE A 134 6.13 -0.92 15.72
CA ILE A 134 5.11 -0.22 14.93
C ILE A 134 4.69 -1.02 13.68
N ILE A 135 5.52 -1.98 13.22
CA ILE A 135 5.23 -2.79 12.02
C ILE A 135 3.95 -3.60 12.20
N LEU A 136 3.79 -4.27 13.34
CA LEU A 136 2.62 -5.11 13.60
C LEU A 136 1.30 -4.30 13.64
N PRO A 137 1.17 -3.21 14.43
CA PRO A 137 -0.06 -2.42 14.43
C PRO A 137 -0.32 -1.77 13.06
N ARG A 138 0.71 -1.36 12.33
CA ARG A 138 0.56 -0.83 10.96
C ARG A 138 0.00 -1.88 10.01
N ALA A 139 0.54 -3.10 10.00
CA ALA A 139 0.02 -4.19 9.18
C ALA A 139 -1.44 -4.54 9.52
N VAL A 140 -1.80 -4.56 10.81
CA VAL A 140 -3.19 -4.78 11.24
C VAL A 140 -4.11 -3.65 10.76
N LEU A 141 -3.68 -2.39 10.86
CA LEU A 141 -4.42 -1.25 10.35
C LEU A 141 -4.54 -1.28 8.82
N THR A 142 -3.50 -1.72 8.10
CA THR A 142 -3.55 -1.91 6.64
C THR A 142 -4.60 -2.97 6.28
N LEU A 143 -4.62 -4.10 6.98
CA LEU A 143 -5.66 -5.12 6.78
C LEU A 143 -7.07 -4.59 7.09
N ALA A 144 -7.21 -3.81 8.17
CA ALA A 144 -8.48 -3.19 8.54
C ALA A 144 -8.94 -2.17 7.48
N ALA A 145 -8.03 -1.31 6.99
CA ALA A 145 -8.30 -0.33 5.94
C ALA A 145 -8.70 -1.02 4.62
N GLY A 146 -7.98 -2.08 4.23
CA GLY A 146 -8.33 -2.89 3.06
C GLY A 146 -9.69 -3.56 3.19
N SER A 147 -10.00 -4.09 4.37
CA SER A 147 -11.31 -4.72 4.66
C SER A 147 -12.45 -3.70 4.62
N ALA A 148 -12.24 -2.50 5.19
CA ALA A 148 -13.20 -1.40 5.14
C ALA A 148 -13.44 -0.90 3.72
N ALA A 149 -12.38 -0.76 2.92
CA ALA A 149 -12.48 -0.38 1.51
C ALA A 149 -13.25 -1.42 0.69
N ALA A 150 -13.00 -2.72 0.93
CA ALA A 150 -13.74 -3.81 0.30
C ALA A 150 -15.24 -3.77 0.67
N ALA A 151 -15.55 -3.57 1.96
CA ALA A 151 -16.94 -3.44 2.43
C ALA A 151 -17.65 -2.22 1.82
N ALA A 152 -16.98 -1.06 1.77
CA ALA A 152 -17.51 0.15 1.15
C ALA A 152 -17.77 -0.05 -0.36
N GLY A 153 -16.88 -0.74 -1.06
CA GLY A 153 -17.06 -1.10 -2.47
C GLY A 153 -18.29 -1.98 -2.71
N ILE A 154 -18.54 -2.97 -1.84
CA ILE A 154 -19.73 -3.82 -1.90
C ILE A 154 -21.01 -3.00 -1.71
N LEU A 155 -21.04 -2.15 -0.68
CA LEU A 155 -22.19 -1.29 -0.38
C LEU A 155 -22.48 -0.31 -1.52
N ALA A 156 -21.45 0.35 -2.07
CA ALA A 156 -21.61 1.24 -3.22
C ALA A 156 -22.14 0.51 -4.45
N GLY A 157 -21.74 -0.74 -4.66
CA GLY A 157 -22.27 -1.60 -5.72
C GLY A 157 -23.75 -1.94 -5.55
N MET A 158 -24.20 -2.18 -4.31
CA MET A 158 -25.62 -2.43 -4.01
C MET A 158 -26.48 -1.20 -4.28
N VAL A 159 -26.08 -0.02 -3.78
CA VAL A 159 -26.81 1.24 -3.99
C VAL A 159 -26.94 1.57 -5.48
N ARG A 160 -25.90 1.31 -6.28
CA ARG A 160 -25.95 1.53 -7.73
C ARG A 160 -26.91 0.58 -8.46
N ARG A 161 -27.13 -0.63 -7.95
CA ARG A 161 -28.09 -1.59 -8.52
C ARG A 161 -29.51 -1.16 -8.21
N GLU A 162 -29.78 -0.76 -6.97
CA GLU A 162 -31.08 -0.24 -6.56
C GLU A 162 -31.45 1.06 -7.31
N ALA A 163 -30.48 1.91 -7.64
CA ALA A 163 -30.72 3.13 -8.41
C ALA A 163 -30.91 2.89 -9.93
N ALA A 164 -30.67 1.67 -10.42
CA ALA A 164 -30.81 1.30 -11.83
C ALA A 164 -32.09 0.49 -12.12
N GLU A 165 -32.84 0.11 -11.09
CA GLU A 165 -34.16 -0.53 -11.13
C GLU A 165 -35.28 0.51 -10.96
#